data_AF-A0A0Z8EXE5-F1
#
_entry.id   AF-A0A0Z8EXE5-F1
#
_cell.length_a   1.000
_cell.length_b   1.000
_cell.length_c   1.000
_cell.angle_alpha   90.00
_cell.angle_beta   90.00
_cell.angle_gamma   90.00
#
_symmetry.space_group_name_H-M   'P 1'
#
loop_
_entity.id
_entity.type
_entity.pdbx_description
1 polymer ?
#
loop_
_entity_poly.entity_id
_entity_poly.type
_entity_poly.pdbx_seq_one_letter_code
_entity_poly.pdbx_strand_id
1 'polypeptide(L)'
;MAGRKISPQSLKNLYQSNKEANQLTKESIETALLFLLEKKELKQISVSELVRKAGVSRNAFYRNYKSKEEILEDYYERTSSNLKKKWQDLQDKVQKDGVKQSFADFVQEQKRKAEQSKALSNVSQWIKEKTKRD
;
A
#
# COMPACT_ATOMS: atom_id res chain seq x y z
N MET A 1 36.52 27.01 -14.62
CA MET A 1 36.48 25.55 -14.41
C MET A 1 35.36 24.97 -15.27
N ALA A 2 35.67 24.14 -16.26
CA ALA A 2 34.64 23.50 -17.08
C ALA A 2 33.86 22.50 -16.21
N GLY A 3 32.55 22.70 -16.04
CA GLY A 3 31.69 21.79 -15.28
C GLY A 3 31.72 20.40 -15.91
N ARG A 4 31.95 19.35 -15.09
CA ARG A 4 31.89 17.97 -15.57
C ARG A 4 30.48 17.70 -16.11
N LYS A 5 30.38 17.30 -17.38
CA LYS A 5 29.11 16.87 -17.99
C LYS A 5 28.73 15.51 -17.43
N ILE A 6 27.62 15.43 -16.71
CA ILE A 6 27.06 14.18 -16.18
C ILE A 6 26.46 13.38 -17.35
N SER A 7 26.68 12.06 -17.40
CA SER A 7 26.13 11.22 -18.46
C SER A 7 24.60 11.16 -18.38
N PRO A 8 23.88 11.05 -19.52
CA PRO A 8 22.43 10.91 -19.53
C PRO A 8 21.94 9.70 -18.73
N GLN A 9 22.69 8.59 -18.74
CA GLN A 9 22.34 7.38 -17.99
C GLN A 9 22.45 7.58 -16.48
N SER A 10 23.49 8.28 -16.00
CA SER A 10 23.62 8.61 -14.58
C SER A 10 22.50 9.53 -14.10
N LEU A 11 22.08 10.49 -14.93
CA LEU A 11 20.93 11.34 -14.64
C LEU A 11 19.64 10.50 -14.52
N LYS A 12 19.40 9.59 -15.47
CA LYS A 12 18.23 8.70 -15.44
C LYS A 12 18.16 7.88 -14.15
N ASN A 13 19.29 7.28 -13.73
CA ASN A 13 19.36 6.50 -12.49
C ASN A 13 19.07 7.37 -11.25
N LEU A 14 19.62 8.58 -11.22
CA LEU A 14 19.37 9.54 -10.13
C LEU A 14 17.88 9.92 -10.05
N TYR A 15 17.24 10.22 -11.18
CA TYR A 15 15.81 10.53 -11.22
C TYR A 15 14.97 9.36 -10.70
N GLN A 16 15.29 8.14 -11.12
CA GLN A 16 14.58 6.95 -10.66
C GLN A 16 14.73 6.74 -9.14
N SER A 17 15.95 6.83 -8.62
CA SER A 17 16.22 6.71 -7.18
C SER A 17 15.48 7.78 -6.36
N ASN A 18 15.46 9.03 -6.83
CA ASN A 18 14.71 10.10 -6.18
C ASN A 18 13.19 9.84 -6.20
N LYS A 19 12.66 9.30 -7.29
CA LYS A 19 11.25 8.92 -7.39
C LYS A 19 10.90 7.83 -6.39
N GLU A 20 11.73 6.79 -6.28
CA GLU A 20 11.55 5.70 -5.32
C GLU A 20 11.64 6.19 -3.87
N ALA A 21 12.64 7.02 -3.54
CA ALA A 21 12.78 7.59 -2.20
C ALA A 21 11.59 8.48 -1.80
N ASN A 22 11.05 9.25 -2.75
CA ASN A 22 9.83 10.03 -2.53
C ASN A 22 8.62 9.12 -2.29
N GLN A 23 8.48 8.05 -3.08
CA GLN A 23 7.39 7.10 -2.92
C GLN A 23 7.44 6.41 -1.55
N LEU A 24 8.61 5.94 -1.13
CA LEU A 24 8.82 5.34 0.19
C LEU A 24 8.48 6.31 1.32
N THR A 25 8.86 7.59 1.16
CA THR A 25 8.53 8.64 2.13
C THR A 25 7.02 8.81 2.26
N LYS A 26 6.28 8.87 1.14
CA LYS A 26 4.82 8.96 1.13
C LYS A 26 4.17 7.76 1.83
N GLU A 27 4.60 6.55 1.50
CA GLU A 27 4.09 5.31 2.10
C GLU A 27 4.35 5.26 3.61
N SER A 28 5.52 5.72 4.05
CA SER A 28 5.88 5.78 5.47
C SER A 28 5.00 6.77 6.24
N ILE A 29 4.75 7.95 5.66
CA ILE A 29 3.87 8.98 6.23
C ILE A 29 2.42 8.47 6.31
N GLU A 30 1.91 7.89 5.23
CA GLU A 30 0.55 7.36 5.16
C GLU A 30 0.33 6.24 6.19
N THR A 31 1.23 5.26 6.24
CA THR A 31 1.16 4.15 7.19
C THR A 31 1.19 4.65 8.64
N ALA A 32 2.05 5.63 8.94
CA ALA A 32 2.11 6.24 10.25
C ALA A 32 0.82 6.98 10.62
N LEU A 33 0.19 7.67 9.67
CA LEU A 33 -1.07 8.37 9.90
C LEU A 33 -2.20 7.38 10.22
N LEU A 34 -2.35 6.32 9.41
CA LEU A 34 -3.36 5.28 9.65
C LEU A 34 -3.19 4.63 11.03
N PHE A 35 -1.96 4.30 11.42
CA PHE A 35 -1.65 3.76 12.75
C PHE A 35 -2.02 4.73 13.89
N LEU A 36 -1.84 6.04 13.70
CA LEU A 36 -2.20 7.03 14.71
C LEU A 36 -3.71 7.23 14.79
N LEU A 37 -4.41 7.15 13.65
CA LEU A 37 -5.87 7.26 13.55
C LEU A 37 -6.60 6.10 14.24
N GLU A 38 -5.98 4.93 14.35
CA GLU A 38 -6.50 3.83 15.20
C GLU A 38 -6.60 4.22 16.68
N LYS A 39 -5.89 5.27 17.11
CA LYS A 39 -5.70 5.61 18.54
C LYS A 39 -6.30 6.94 18.93
N LYS A 40 -6.41 7.90 18.01
CA LYS A 40 -6.86 9.26 18.29
C LYS A 40 -7.43 9.93 17.05
N GLU A 41 -8.20 10.99 17.25
CA GLU A 41 -8.79 11.75 16.13
C GLU A 41 -7.71 12.47 15.32
N LEU A 42 -7.97 12.67 14.03
CA LEU A 42 -7.07 13.37 13.10
C LEU A 42 -6.61 14.72 13.66
N LYS A 43 -7.54 15.51 14.22
CA LYS A 43 -7.27 16.85 14.78
C LYS A 43 -6.27 16.84 15.94
N GLN A 44 -6.15 15.73 16.65
CA GLN A 44 -5.22 15.56 17.77
C GLN A 44 -3.81 15.11 17.31
N ILE A 45 -3.66 14.71 16.05
CA ILE A 45 -2.39 14.29 15.48
C ILE A 45 -1.65 15.53 14.94
N SER A 46 -0.52 15.86 15.57
CA SER A 46 0.37 16.91 15.06
C SER A 46 1.28 16.37 13.95
N VAL A 47 1.70 17.24 13.03
CA VAL A 47 2.70 16.89 12.01
C VAL A 47 3.99 16.38 12.67
N SER A 48 4.41 16.99 13.79
CA SER A 48 5.59 16.57 14.54
C SER A 48 5.51 15.14 15.07
N GLU A 49 4.34 14.72 15.54
CA GLU A 49 4.10 13.36 15.98
C GLU A 49 4.07 12.39 14.81
N LEU A 50 3.36 12.76 13.76
CA LEU A 50 3.24 11.96 12.55
C LEU A 50 4.60 11.67 11.93
N VAL A 51 5.42 12.68 11.68
CA VAL A 51 6.73 12.49 11.05
C VAL A 51 7.70 11.72 11.94
N ARG A 52 7.60 11.87 13.27
CA ARG A 52 8.36 11.06 14.23
C ARG A 52 7.97 9.59 14.14
N LYS A 53 6.67 9.30 14.01
CA LYS A 53 6.17 7.92 13.83
C LYS A 53 6.57 7.34 12.47
N ALA A 54 6.57 8.16 11.42
CA ALA A 54 6.95 7.77 10.06
C ALA A 54 8.47 7.64 9.85
N GLY A 55 9.29 8.14 10.78
CA GLY A 55 10.76 8.13 10.63
C GLY A 55 11.29 9.09 9.56
N VAL A 56 10.58 10.19 9.29
CA VAL A 56 10.94 11.18 8.26
C VAL A 56 11.08 12.58 8.86
N SER A 57 11.69 13.52 8.13
CA SER A 57 11.78 14.92 8.57
C SER A 57 10.48 15.67 8.29
N ARG A 58 10.22 16.77 9.03
CA ARG A 58 9.11 17.69 8.71
C ARG A 58 9.22 18.27 7.30
N ASN A 59 10.44 18.56 6.83
CA ASN A 59 10.65 19.03 5.45
C ASN A 59 10.26 17.97 4.42
N ALA A 60 10.53 16.68 4.70
CA ALA A 60 10.10 15.59 3.84
C ALA A 60 8.57 15.47 3.79
N PHE A 61 7.90 15.69 4.92
CA PHE A 61 6.43 15.82 4.95
C PHE A 61 5.96 16.98 4.06
N TYR A 62 6.43 18.21 4.31
CA TYR A 62 5.95 19.39 3.58
C TYR A 62 6.33 19.44 2.10
N ARG A 63 7.33 18.65 1.68
CA ARG A 63 7.62 18.40 0.26
C ARG A 63 6.59 17.52 -0.44
N ASN A 64 5.88 16.68 0.31
CA ASN A 64 4.94 15.70 -0.23
C ASN A 64 3.48 16.06 0.04
N TYR A 65 3.18 16.73 1.15
CA TYR A 65 1.84 17.06 1.63
C TYR A 65 1.82 18.43 2.29
N LYS A 66 0.78 19.21 2.04
CA LYS A 66 0.47 20.50 2.66
C LYS A 66 -0.21 20.33 4.01
N SER A 67 -0.96 19.25 4.19
CA SER A 67 -1.74 18.97 5.40
C SER A 67 -1.85 17.48 5.69
N LYS A 68 -2.39 17.14 6.87
CA LYS A 68 -2.66 15.74 7.25
C LYS A 68 -3.93 15.21 6.56
N GLU A 69 -4.83 16.10 6.18
CA GLU A 69 -6.04 15.84 5.43
C GLU A 69 -5.73 15.40 3.99
N GLU A 70 -4.77 16.05 3.32
CA GLU A 70 -4.35 15.71 1.94
C GLU A 70 -3.85 14.26 1.84
N ILE A 71 -3.24 13.72 2.91
CA ILE A 71 -2.83 12.31 2.96
C ILE A 71 -4.05 11.38 2.86
N LEU A 72 -5.14 11.72 3.56
CA LEU A 72 -6.36 10.91 3.53
C LEU A 72 -7.11 11.06 2.21
N GLU A 73 -7.11 12.26 1.63
CA GLU A 73 -7.67 12.51 0.30
C GLU A 73 -6.95 11.65 -0.75
N ASP A 74 -5.61 11.71 -0.81
CA ASP A 74 -4.79 10.89 -1.70
C ASP A 74 -5.03 9.38 -1.48
N TYR A 75 -5.08 8.95 -0.21
CA TYR A 75 -5.35 7.56 0.14
C TYR A 75 -6.74 7.10 -0.32
N TYR A 76 -7.76 7.93 -0.09
CA TYR A 76 -9.13 7.64 -0.47
C TYR A 76 -9.30 7.61 -1.99
N GLU A 77 -8.74 8.56 -2.71
CA GLU A 77 -8.79 8.58 -4.18
C GLU A 77 -8.13 7.33 -4.78
N ARG A 78 -6.95 6.96 -4.27
CA ARG A 78 -6.24 5.74 -4.71
C ARG A 78 -7.01 4.47 -4.37
N THR A 79 -7.60 4.40 -3.18
CA THR A 79 -8.34 3.20 -2.75
C THR A 79 -9.67 3.06 -3.48
N SER A 80 -10.41 4.15 -3.63
CA SER A 80 -11.69 4.18 -4.33
C SER A 80 -11.54 3.91 -5.83
N SER A 81 -10.52 4.47 -6.49
CA SER A 81 -10.24 4.19 -7.90
C SER A 81 -9.84 2.73 -8.14
N ASN A 82 -9.01 2.15 -7.26
CA ASN A 82 -8.67 0.73 -7.32
C ASN A 82 -9.88 -0.17 -7.09
N LEU A 83 -10.75 0.20 -6.15
CA LEU A 83 -11.98 -0.52 -5.88
C LEU A 83 -12.93 -0.45 -7.09
N LYS A 84 -13.12 0.74 -7.68
CA LYS A 84 -13.94 0.93 -8.88
C LYS A 84 -13.46 0.08 -10.05
N LYS A 85 -12.14 0.03 -10.30
CA LYS A 85 -11.55 -0.83 -11.34
C LYS A 85 -11.85 -2.31 -11.08
N LYS A 86 -11.63 -2.79 -9.87
CA LYS A 86 -11.94 -4.18 -9.49
C LYS A 86 -13.43 -4.51 -9.65
N TRP A 87 -14.32 -3.57 -9.31
CA TRP A 87 -15.75 -3.74 -9.52
C TRP A 87 -16.10 -3.82 -11.00
N GLN A 88 -15.50 -2.97 -11.83
CA GLN A 88 -15.71 -2.98 -13.27
C GLN A 88 -15.22 -4.29 -13.91
N ASP A 89 -14.00 -4.73 -13.57
CA ASP A 89 -13.45 -6.01 -14.02
C ASP A 89 -14.34 -7.20 -13.62
N LEU A 90 -14.94 -7.13 -12.42
CA LEU A 90 -15.87 -8.16 -11.94
C LEU A 90 -17.19 -8.12 -12.72
N GLN A 91 -17.75 -6.94 -12.96
CA GLN A 91 -18.97 -6.77 -13.75
C GLN A 91 -18.79 -7.34 -15.17
N ASP A 92 -17.66 -7.06 -15.81
CA ASP A 92 -17.35 -7.56 -17.15
C ASP A 92 -17.30 -9.10 -17.19
N LYS A 93 -16.68 -9.72 -16.17
CA LYS A 93 -16.64 -11.19 -16.02
C LYS A 93 -18.04 -11.78 -15.77
N VAL A 94 -18.83 -11.15 -14.91
CA VAL A 94 -20.20 -11.58 -14.61
C VAL A 94 -21.07 -11.50 -15.85
N GLN A 95 -20.92 -10.46 -16.67
CA GLN A 95 -21.67 -10.32 -17.92
C GLN A 95 -21.26 -11.37 -18.97
N LYS A 96 -19.98 -11.73 -19.02
CA LYS A 96 -19.44 -12.70 -19.99
C LYS A 96 -19.72 -14.16 -19.61
N ASP A 97 -19.49 -14.52 -18.36
CA ASP A 97 -19.44 -15.92 -17.90
C ASP A 97 -20.68 -16.29 -17.04
N GLY A 98 -21.49 -15.30 -16.67
CA GLY A 98 -22.63 -15.46 -15.77
C GLY A 98 -22.22 -15.55 -14.29
N VAL A 99 -23.10 -15.09 -13.39
CA VAL A 99 -22.83 -14.94 -11.95
C VAL A 99 -22.30 -16.23 -11.29
N LYS A 100 -22.82 -17.40 -11.68
CA LYS A 100 -22.43 -18.69 -11.09
C LYS A 100 -20.96 -19.04 -11.41
N GLN A 101 -20.54 -18.85 -12.65
CA GLN A 101 -19.16 -19.17 -13.06
C GLN A 101 -18.18 -18.14 -12.52
N SER A 102 -18.51 -16.84 -12.59
CA SER A 102 -17.64 -15.79 -12.03
C SER A 102 -17.46 -15.92 -10.52
N PHE A 103 -18.49 -16.35 -9.78
CA PHE A 103 -18.37 -16.64 -8.35
C PHE A 103 -17.51 -17.88 -8.08
N ALA A 104 -17.70 -18.97 -8.84
CA ALA A 104 -16.87 -20.16 -8.74
C ALA A 104 -15.39 -19.85 -9.01
N ASP A 105 -15.10 -19.11 -10.08
CA ASP A 105 -13.74 -18.69 -10.45
C ASP A 105 -13.14 -17.74 -9.41
N PHE A 106 -13.93 -16.81 -8.88
CA PHE A 106 -13.50 -15.93 -7.80
C PHE A 106 -13.13 -16.71 -6.53
N VAL A 107 -13.98 -17.65 -6.09
CA VAL A 107 -13.71 -18.48 -4.91
C VAL A 107 -12.48 -19.36 -5.12
N GLN A 108 -12.31 -19.95 -6.30
CA GLN A 108 -11.12 -20.72 -6.65
C GLN A 108 -9.86 -19.85 -6.66
N GLU A 109 -9.93 -18.63 -7.20
CA GLU A 109 -8.81 -17.70 -7.21
C GLU A 109 -8.44 -17.22 -5.80
N GLN A 110 -9.42 -16.96 -4.92
CA GLN A 110 -9.14 -16.65 -3.52
C GLN A 110 -8.51 -17.83 -2.78
N LYS A 111 -9.01 -19.05 -3.02
CA LYS A 111 -8.46 -20.28 -2.44
C LYS A 111 -7.00 -20.50 -2.88
N ARG A 112 -6.70 -20.31 -4.16
CA ARG A 112 -5.34 -20.40 -4.71
C ARG A 112 -4.39 -19.36 -4.12
N LYS A 113 -4.83 -18.11 -3.96
CA LYS A 113 -4.03 -17.05 -3.31
C LYS A 113 -3.79 -17.33 -1.83
N ALA A 114 -4.78 -17.89 -1.15
CA ALA A 114 -4.67 -18.34 0.22
C ALA A 114 -3.66 -19.49 0.35
N GLU A 115 -3.74 -20.51 -0.50
CA GLU A 115 -2.82 -21.67 -0.50
C GLU A 115 -1.38 -21.30 -0.87
N GLN A 116 -1.18 -20.32 -1.74
CA GLN A 116 0.15 -19.82 -2.10
C GLN A 116 0.77 -18.90 -1.04
N SER A 117 -0.01 -18.44 -0.06
CA SER A 117 0.51 -17.64 1.04
C SER A 117 1.31 -18.51 2.00
N LYS A 118 2.63 -18.27 2.09
CA LYS A 118 3.51 -18.87 3.12
C LYS A 118 2.96 -18.71 4.54
N ALA A 119 2.13 -17.69 4.80
CA ALA A 119 1.49 -17.53 6.10
C ALA A 119 0.51 -18.67 6.41
N LEU A 120 -0.27 -19.14 5.42
CA LEU A 120 -1.26 -20.18 5.62
C LEU A 120 -0.65 -21.60 5.65
N SER A 121 0.46 -21.83 4.94
CA SER A 121 1.24 -23.06 5.12
C SER A 121 1.78 -23.16 6.55
N ASN A 122 2.31 -22.07 7.08
CA ASN A 122 2.87 -22.02 8.44
C ASN A 122 1.77 -22.18 9.51
N VAL A 123 0.61 -21.53 9.34
CA VAL A 123 -0.55 -21.70 10.24
C VAL A 123 -1.10 -23.13 10.18
N SER A 124 -1.21 -23.72 8.99
CA SER A 124 -1.65 -25.12 8.83
C SER A 124 -0.70 -26.11 9.50
N GLN A 125 0.61 -25.90 9.37
CA GLN A 125 1.62 -26.68 10.08
C GLN A 125 1.50 -26.51 11.60
N TRP A 126 1.37 -25.29 12.10
CA TRP A 126 1.20 -25.01 13.52
C TRP A 126 -0.08 -25.63 14.12
N ILE A 127 -1.21 -25.56 13.39
CA ILE A 127 -2.46 -26.21 13.81
C ILE A 127 -2.26 -27.73 13.87
N LYS A 128 -1.67 -28.34 12.85
CA LYS A 128 -1.39 -29.79 12.83
C LYS A 128 -0.47 -30.24 13.97
N GLU A 129 0.49 -29.41 14.36
CA GLU A 129 1.38 -29.67 15.50
C GLU A 129 0.69 -29.54 16.86
N LYS A 130 -0.40 -28.76 16.94
CA LYS A 130 -1.25 -28.61 18.13
C LYS A 130 -2.29 -29.72 18.25
N THR A 131 -2.88 -30.17 17.14
CA THR A 131 -3.91 -31.23 17.14
C THR A 131 -3.33 -32.65 17.28
N LYS A 132 -2.01 -32.82 17.17
CA LYS A 132 -1.31 -34.11 17.39
C LYS A 132 -0.76 -34.29 18.82
N ARG A 133 -0.97 -33.33 19.72
CA ARG A 133 -0.47 -33.37 21.10
C ARG A 133 -1.53 -33.74 22.15
N ASP A 134 -2.73 -34.09 21.71
CA ASP A 134 -3.77 -34.76 22.49
C ASP A 134 -4.01 -36.15 21.88
#